data_AF-A0A3M1HXZ1-F1
#
_entry.id   AF-A0A3M1HXZ1-F1
#
_cell.length_a   1.000
_cell.length_b   1.000
_cell.length_c   1.000
_cell.angle_alpha   90.00
_cell.angle_beta   90.00
_cell.angle_gamma   90.00
#
_symmetry.space_group_name_H-M   'P 1'
#
loop_
_entity.id
_entity.type
_entity.pdbx_description
1 polymer ?
#
loop_
_entity_poly.entity_id
_entity_poly.type
_entity_poly.pdbx_seq_one_letter_code
_entity_poly.pdbx_strand_id
1 'polypeptide(L)'
;MTSGNQDSFPQAIVEEKIYLLTRKLNRAILFRYLLKGLSLGFYLTCLIFLLYGTIGVFQNHFSLQWNHLSWNKQVFALPLTISSIFFLLLLLFSIIYGVFHFKNTYQAAILADYQLHLKDRLSTSTYLLEQGTSFPKDIQDFILQDSAKYAQDLDLSKVKVPSSAPVLSLFTSLFFCGLSIFSLAFLEPLQKPSPLLSPLEQASMLLAKEGKEIEKMGEKKKIREANKIGEILKKAAKKLKDKKIPPASALRNAKKKLEALKKEWAKKAFQKALQQAIKELKKSKSTQKIAKAMSEKKFDKALQEASKLRKSIQSNPKKFEKNKAEKKKLANSTRKSGKILKPTSLKKLAKELEEIAKILEPNKKSLSAKAMKAIKGLHKMKERQKMLAKAMKALKNAQKMLKGKQLGKGKKNLPVYKGPLPKGTAKMAKGGKSGNQKLMPPVQPGPMKKGGKGQGQQGEAKIWTGPCDYSCPYSGQCMKCPCRGKRKGICPYTKKRCKCKHCESSQGGGGSGASGAQPFAKGGANPSAGKGGLQAGKGAAGLGLKDPTKNPNKGRKTRVRGRASKDGKSMVMAIKAYKHKEESSVEYQKVWSIEKAAAEDALRKTPLPLHLRRLIKDYFDSIKPKENR
;
A
#
# COMPACT_ATOMS: atom_id res chain seq x y z
N MET A 1 1.96 -70.46 -47.29
CA MET A 1 1.33 -69.45 -46.40
C MET A 1 2.27 -68.26 -46.32
N THR A 2 2.21 -67.38 -47.31
CA THR A 2 2.93 -66.11 -47.33
C THR A 2 2.21 -65.16 -46.38
N SER A 3 2.87 -64.79 -45.28
CA SER A 3 2.46 -63.70 -44.41
C SER A 3 2.39 -62.43 -45.25
N GLY A 4 1.19 -62.09 -45.72
CA GLY A 4 0.94 -60.83 -46.39
C GLY A 4 1.43 -59.70 -45.49
N ASN A 5 2.31 -58.87 -46.05
CA ASN A 5 2.83 -57.66 -45.44
C ASN A 5 1.64 -56.72 -45.23
N GLN A 6 0.88 -56.95 -44.15
CA GLN A 6 -0.25 -56.12 -43.77
C GLN A 6 0.30 -54.74 -43.48
N ASP A 7 -0.21 -53.76 -44.20
CA ASP A 7 0.08 -52.34 -44.08
C ASP A 7 0.05 -51.93 -42.60
N SER A 8 1.22 -51.99 -41.96
CA SER A 8 1.42 -51.43 -40.64
C SER A 8 1.29 -49.93 -40.83
N PHE A 9 0.09 -49.42 -40.57
CA PHE A 9 -0.11 -47.98 -40.42
C PHE A 9 0.99 -47.49 -39.48
N PRO A 10 1.87 -46.58 -39.93
CA PRO A 10 3.00 -46.18 -39.11
C PRO A 10 2.45 -45.64 -37.80
N GLN A 11 2.76 -46.34 -36.71
CA GLN A 11 2.25 -46.12 -35.36
C GLN A 11 2.35 -44.64 -34.94
N ALA A 12 3.40 -43.97 -35.40
CA ALA A 12 3.59 -42.53 -35.26
C ALA A 12 2.42 -41.67 -35.75
N ILE A 13 1.77 -42.01 -36.88
CA ILE A 13 0.63 -41.25 -37.42
C ILE A 13 -0.60 -41.39 -36.53
N VAL A 14 -0.81 -42.57 -35.93
CA VAL A 14 -1.92 -42.83 -35.02
C VAL A 14 -1.77 -42.02 -33.73
N GLU A 15 -0.58 -42.07 -33.12
CA GLU A 15 -0.26 -41.34 -31.91
C GLU A 15 -0.36 -39.83 -32.12
N GLU A 16 0.17 -39.33 -33.25
CA GLU A 16 0.10 -37.92 -33.60
C GLU A 16 -1.36 -37.44 -33.74
N LYS A 17 -2.23 -38.24 -34.38
CA LYS A 17 -3.65 -37.88 -34.55
C LYS A 17 -4.38 -37.83 -33.21
N ILE A 18 -4.22 -38.83 -32.33
CA ILE A 18 -4.85 -38.85 -31.01
C ILE A 18 -4.35 -37.67 -30.16
N TYR A 19 -3.03 -37.44 -30.16
CA TYR A 19 -2.43 -36.33 -29.44
C TYR A 19 -2.92 -34.97 -29.94
N LEU A 20 -2.96 -34.75 -31.26
CA LEU A 20 -3.46 -33.51 -31.86
C LEU A 20 -4.94 -33.28 -31.53
N LEU A 21 -5.75 -34.34 -31.52
CA LEU A 21 -7.18 -34.28 -31.21
C LEU A 21 -7.40 -33.88 -29.74
N THR A 22 -6.73 -34.57 -28.81
CA THR A 22 -6.81 -34.25 -27.37
C THR A 22 -6.24 -32.87 -27.07
N ARG A 23 -5.17 -32.44 -27.77
CA ARG A 23 -4.59 -31.10 -27.65
C ARG A 23 -5.52 -30.01 -28.17
N LYS A 24 -6.20 -30.23 -29.31
CA LYS A 24 -7.23 -29.31 -29.83
C LYS A 24 -8.38 -29.17 -28.84
N LEU A 25 -8.84 -30.29 -28.27
CA LEU A 25 -9.89 -30.28 -27.26
C LEU A 25 -9.46 -29.52 -26.01
N ASN A 26 -8.24 -29.77 -25.53
CA ASN A 26 -7.72 -29.10 -24.33
C ASN A 26 -7.52 -27.59 -24.57
N ARG A 27 -7.06 -27.18 -25.75
CA ARG A 27 -7.01 -25.75 -26.15
C ARG A 27 -8.40 -25.12 -26.17
N ALA A 28 -9.41 -25.81 -26.70
CA ALA A 28 -10.78 -25.31 -26.72
C ALA A 28 -11.36 -25.16 -25.30
N ILE A 29 -11.07 -26.11 -24.41
CA ILE A 29 -11.48 -26.06 -23.00
C ILE A 29 -10.77 -24.91 -22.28
N LEU A 30 -9.44 -24.79 -22.41
CA LEU A 30 -8.64 -23.71 -21.83
C LEU A 30 -9.13 -22.33 -22.29
N PHE A 31 -9.37 -22.17 -23.59
CA PHE A 31 -9.86 -20.91 -24.15
C PHE A 31 -11.21 -20.50 -23.52
N ARG A 32 -12.11 -21.46 -23.31
CA ARG A 32 -13.41 -21.20 -22.63
C ARG A 32 -13.24 -20.83 -21.15
N TYR A 33 -12.29 -21.43 -20.43
CA TYR A 33 -12.01 -21.05 -19.04
C TYR A 33 -11.36 -19.67 -18.92
N LEU A 34 -10.46 -19.33 -19.84
CA LEU A 34 -9.89 -17.98 -19.94
C LEU A 34 -10.98 -16.93 -20.19
N LEU A 35 -11.92 -17.21 -21.10
CA LEU A 35 -13.07 -16.35 -21.35
C LEU A 35 -13.97 -16.19 -20.12
N LYS A 36 -14.22 -17.26 -19.35
CA LYS A 36 -14.94 -17.18 -18.07
C LYS A 36 -14.20 -16.34 -17.03
N GLY A 37 -12.88 -16.52 -16.92
CA GLY A 37 -12.06 -15.72 -16.01
C GLY A 37 -12.08 -14.24 -16.37
N LEU A 38 -12.06 -13.92 -17.67
CA LEU A 38 -12.15 -12.55 -18.18
C LEU A 38 -13.52 -11.92 -17.90
N SER A 39 -14.61 -12.65 -18.10
CA SER A 39 -15.96 -12.12 -17.83
C SER A 39 -16.18 -11.87 -16.33
N LEU A 40 -15.75 -12.78 -15.46
CA LEU A 40 -15.76 -12.58 -14.00
C LEU A 40 -14.93 -11.36 -13.58
N GLY A 41 -13.72 -11.21 -14.12
CA GLY A 41 -12.88 -10.03 -13.88
C GLY A 41 -13.58 -8.73 -14.31
N PHE A 42 -14.25 -8.75 -15.45
CA PHE A 42 -15.02 -7.63 -15.95
C PHE A 42 -16.18 -7.23 -15.02
N TYR A 43 -17.01 -8.20 -14.59
CA TYR A 43 -18.08 -7.92 -13.62
C TYR A 43 -17.55 -7.28 -12.33
N LEU A 44 -16.38 -7.73 -11.86
CA LEU A 44 -15.73 -7.14 -10.70
C LEU A 44 -15.27 -5.69 -10.97
N THR A 45 -14.70 -5.39 -12.14
CA THR A 45 -14.34 -3.99 -12.50
C THR A 45 -15.55 -3.09 -12.57
N CYS A 46 -16.65 -3.53 -13.20
CA CYS A 46 -17.88 -2.75 -13.29
C CYS A 46 -18.45 -2.48 -11.90
N LEU A 47 -18.45 -3.48 -11.02
CA LEU A 47 -18.89 -3.32 -9.63
C LEU A 47 -18.02 -2.31 -8.87
N ILE A 48 -16.70 -2.35 -9.05
CA ILE A 48 -15.77 -1.37 -8.47
C ILE A 48 -16.03 0.03 -9.03
N PHE A 49 -16.22 0.19 -10.34
CA PHE A 49 -16.54 1.48 -10.95
C PHE A 49 -17.89 2.04 -10.45
N LEU A 50 -18.90 1.19 -10.29
CA LEU A 50 -20.19 1.57 -9.69
C LEU A 50 -20.01 2.01 -8.23
N LEU A 51 -19.19 1.31 -7.44
CA LEU A 51 -18.87 1.72 -6.06
C LEU A 51 -18.11 3.05 -6.02
N TYR A 52 -17.12 3.27 -6.91
CA TYR A 52 -16.42 4.55 -6.99
C TYR A 52 -17.33 5.68 -7.46
N GLY A 53 -18.22 5.40 -8.42
CA GLY A 53 -19.23 6.34 -8.90
C GLY A 53 -20.19 6.76 -7.79
N THR A 54 -20.72 5.81 -7.02
CA THR A 54 -21.62 6.11 -5.89
C THR A 54 -20.91 6.88 -4.79
N ILE A 55 -19.66 6.53 -4.44
CA ILE A 55 -18.84 7.31 -3.49
C ILE A 55 -18.59 8.74 -4.01
N GLY A 56 -18.31 8.89 -5.31
CA GLY A 56 -18.10 10.19 -5.95
C GLY A 56 -19.35 11.07 -5.93
N VAL A 57 -20.52 10.50 -6.23
CA VAL A 57 -21.82 11.20 -6.13
C VAL A 57 -22.12 11.58 -4.68
N PHE A 58 -21.86 10.68 -3.73
CA PHE A 58 -22.05 10.96 -2.29
C PHE A 58 -21.11 12.08 -1.80
N GLN A 59 -19.85 12.08 -2.25
CA GLN A 59 -18.90 13.15 -1.96
C GLN A 59 -19.30 14.47 -2.61
N ASN A 60 -19.80 14.47 -3.85
CA ASN A 60 -20.30 15.68 -4.50
C ASN A 60 -21.48 16.27 -3.74
N HIS A 61 -22.41 15.44 -3.29
CA HIS A 61 -23.56 15.88 -2.48
C HIS A 61 -23.15 16.46 -1.12
N PHE A 62 -22.09 15.92 -0.50
CA PHE A 62 -21.53 16.44 0.76
C PHE A 62 -20.63 17.66 0.59
N SER A 63 -20.08 17.87 -0.61
CA SER A 63 -19.13 18.95 -0.92
C SER A 63 -19.79 20.28 -1.31
N LEU A 64 -21.12 20.34 -1.41
CA LEU A 64 -21.88 21.60 -1.54
C LEU A 64 -21.64 22.61 -0.39
N GLN A 65 -20.97 22.22 0.70
CA GLN A 65 -20.50 23.15 1.74
C GLN A 65 -19.03 23.60 1.64
N TRP A 66 -18.24 23.11 0.67
CA TRP A 66 -16.79 23.36 0.59
C TRP A 66 -16.37 24.14 -0.66
N ASN A 67 -16.92 25.35 -0.81
CA ASN A 67 -16.79 26.25 -1.97
C ASN A 67 -15.38 26.84 -2.28
N HIS A 68 -14.27 26.25 -1.83
CA HIS A 68 -12.95 26.87 -2.04
C HIS A 68 -11.78 25.94 -2.38
N LEU A 69 -12.00 24.64 -2.57
CA LEU A 69 -10.93 23.77 -3.06
C LEU A 69 -10.99 23.75 -4.59
N SER A 70 -10.10 24.48 -5.24
CA SER A 70 -9.91 24.41 -6.70
C SER A 70 -9.51 22.99 -7.08
N TRP A 71 -10.47 22.20 -7.55
CA TRP A 71 -10.26 20.86 -8.09
C TRP A 71 -9.36 20.96 -9.31
N ASN A 72 -8.07 20.83 -9.04
CA ASN A 72 -7.02 20.87 -10.04
C ASN A 72 -7.18 19.62 -10.92
N LYS A 73 -6.99 19.74 -12.24
CA LYS A 73 -7.07 18.64 -13.24
C LYS A 73 -6.30 17.35 -12.87
N GLN A 74 -5.42 17.41 -11.87
CA GLN A 74 -4.70 16.27 -11.30
C GLN A 74 -5.58 15.24 -10.59
N VAL A 75 -6.77 15.62 -10.09
CA VAL A 75 -7.65 14.66 -9.39
C VAL A 75 -8.26 13.64 -10.38
N PHE A 76 -8.43 14.01 -11.65
CA PHE A 76 -8.92 13.10 -12.70
C PHE A 76 -7.84 12.20 -13.31
N ALA A 77 -6.55 12.55 -13.19
CA ALA A 77 -5.46 11.73 -13.76
C ALA A 77 -5.14 10.48 -12.93
N LEU A 78 -5.31 10.54 -11.61
CA LEU A 78 -5.09 9.41 -10.70
C LEU A 78 -6.01 8.21 -10.96
N PRO A 79 -7.35 8.36 -11.09
CA PRO A 79 -8.24 7.22 -11.30
C PRO A 79 -7.98 6.47 -12.61
N LEU A 80 -7.55 7.16 -13.67
CA LEU A 80 -7.19 6.52 -14.95
C LEU A 80 -5.98 5.59 -14.80
N THR A 81 -4.93 6.04 -14.11
CA THR A 81 -3.75 5.20 -13.87
C THR A 81 -4.07 4.00 -12.97
N ILE A 82 -4.88 4.21 -11.93
CA ILE A 82 -5.29 3.13 -11.01
C ILE A 82 -6.15 2.10 -11.75
N SER A 83 -7.07 2.54 -12.61
CA SER A 83 -7.90 1.66 -13.43
C SER A 83 -7.06 0.78 -14.36
N SER A 84 -6.06 1.35 -15.04
CA SER A 84 -5.18 0.60 -15.93
C SER A 84 -4.38 -0.50 -15.21
N ILE A 85 -3.87 -0.21 -14.00
CA ILE A 85 -3.16 -1.19 -13.18
C ILE A 85 -4.11 -2.32 -12.74
N PHE A 86 -5.33 -1.97 -12.35
CA PHE A 86 -6.32 -2.95 -11.92
C PHE A 86 -6.74 -3.89 -13.06
N PHE A 87 -6.87 -3.36 -14.28
CA PHE A 87 -7.15 -4.16 -15.48
C PHE A 87 -6.04 -5.17 -15.77
N LEU A 88 -4.77 -4.76 -15.66
CA LEU A 88 -3.62 -5.66 -15.82
C LEU A 88 -3.60 -6.78 -14.76
N LEU A 89 -3.90 -6.44 -13.50
CA LEU A 89 -3.99 -7.44 -12.42
C LEU A 89 -5.09 -8.46 -12.66
N LEU A 90 -6.23 -8.03 -13.21
CA LEU A 90 -7.33 -8.93 -13.54
C LEU A 90 -7.02 -9.83 -14.74
N LEU A 91 -6.38 -9.29 -15.78
CA LEU A 91 -5.87 -10.10 -16.88
C LEU A 91 -4.94 -11.19 -16.38
N LEU A 92 -4.01 -10.82 -15.49
CA LEU A 92 -3.07 -11.75 -14.88
C LEU A 92 -3.79 -12.80 -14.02
N PHE A 93 -4.81 -12.39 -13.26
CA PHE A 93 -5.65 -13.31 -12.49
C PHE A 93 -6.45 -14.27 -13.39
N SER A 94 -7.01 -13.81 -14.51
CA SER A 94 -7.73 -14.66 -15.46
C SER A 94 -6.80 -15.69 -16.11
N ILE A 95 -5.56 -15.30 -16.44
CA ILE A 95 -4.54 -16.23 -16.96
C ILE A 95 -4.21 -17.28 -15.90
N ILE A 96 -3.92 -16.85 -14.66
CA ILE A 96 -3.64 -17.75 -13.54
C ILE A 96 -4.81 -18.73 -13.34
N TYR A 97 -6.04 -18.22 -13.28
CA TYR A 97 -7.24 -19.03 -13.13
C TYR A 97 -7.39 -20.06 -14.27
N GLY A 98 -7.15 -19.64 -15.52
CA GLY A 98 -7.17 -20.52 -16.68
C GLY A 98 -6.10 -21.62 -16.62
N VAL A 99 -4.90 -21.29 -16.15
CA VAL A 99 -3.81 -22.25 -15.97
C VAL A 99 -4.11 -23.24 -14.83
N PHE A 100 -4.64 -22.77 -13.69
CA PHE A 100 -4.99 -23.64 -12.56
C PHE A 100 -6.19 -24.55 -12.84
N HIS A 101 -7.13 -24.11 -13.69
CA HIS A 101 -8.24 -24.92 -14.16
C HIS A 101 -7.95 -25.66 -15.46
N PHE A 102 -6.71 -25.60 -15.96
CA PHE A 102 -6.28 -26.41 -17.09
C PHE A 102 -6.39 -27.88 -16.69
N LYS A 103 -7.36 -28.56 -17.30
CA LYS A 103 -7.57 -29.98 -17.05
C LYS A 103 -6.45 -30.76 -17.74
N ASN A 104 -5.99 -31.82 -17.08
CA ASN A 104 -5.03 -32.73 -17.70
C ASN A 104 -5.62 -33.28 -19.02
N THR A 105 -4.78 -33.54 -20.01
CA THR A 105 -5.16 -34.08 -21.33
C THR A 105 -6.03 -35.33 -21.19
N TYR A 106 -5.73 -36.20 -20.22
CA TYR A 106 -6.57 -37.32 -19.82
C TYR A 106 -8.03 -36.94 -19.44
N GLN A 107 -8.25 -35.87 -18.69
CA GLN A 107 -9.61 -35.44 -18.32
C GLN A 107 -10.39 -34.88 -19.52
N ALA A 108 -9.67 -34.29 -20.49
CA ALA A 108 -10.27 -33.85 -21.74
C ALA A 108 -10.73 -35.06 -22.57
N ALA A 109 -9.91 -36.12 -22.59
CA ALA A 109 -10.23 -37.39 -23.23
C ALA A 109 -11.46 -38.08 -22.59
N ILE A 110 -11.55 -38.14 -21.25
CA ILE A 110 -12.74 -38.67 -20.55
C ILE A 110 -14.01 -37.89 -20.93
N LEU A 111 -13.92 -36.56 -21.01
CA LEU A 111 -15.07 -35.74 -21.37
C LEU A 111 -15.51 -36.01 -22.82
N ALA A 112 -14.55 -36.18 -23.74
CA ALA A 112 -14.84 -36.55 -25.11
C ALA A 112 -15.49 -37.95 -25.18
N ASP A 113 -14.95 -38.93 -24.45
CA ASP A 113 -15.50 -40.28 -24.41
C ASP A 113 -16.95 -40.30 -23.93
N TYR A 114 -17.23 -39.53 -22.86
CA TYR A 114 -18.58 -39.40 -22.32
C TYR A 114 -19.55 -38.75 -23.31
N GLN A 115 -19.14 -37.67 -23.98
CA GLN A 115 -20.03 -36.91 -24.86
C GLN A 115 -20.23 -37.53 -26.24
N LEU A 116 -19.24 -38.28 -26.72
CA LEU A 116 -19.25 -38.94 -28.03
C LEU A 116 -19.54 -40.45 -27.93
N HIS A 117 -19.83 -40.96 -26.72
CA HIS A 117 -20.10 -42.36 -26.44
C HIS A 117 -18.99 -43.32 -26.91
N LEU A 118 -17.72 -42.92 -26.77
CA LEU A 118 -16.57 -43.70 -27.24
C LEU A 118 -16.14 -44.80 -26.27
N LYS A 119 -16.85 -44.98 -25.14
CA LYS A 119 -16.61 -46.06 -24.16
C LYS A 119 -15.14 -46.11 -23.70
N ASP A 120 -14.62 -44.99 -23.24
CA ASP A 120 -13.28 -44.85 -22.66
C ASP A 120 -12.10 -45.08 -23.62
N ARG A 121 -12.34 -45.14 -24.95
CA ARG A 121 -11.27 -45.34 -25.94
C ARG A 121 -10.22 -44.22 -25.94
N LEU A 122 -10.64 -42.95 -25.94
CA LEU A 122 -9.70 -41.83 -25.96
C LEU A 122 -8.97 -41.69 -24.63
N SER A 123 -9.66 -41.88 -23.51
CA SER A 123 -9.06 -41.81 -22.17
C SER A 123 -8.07 -42.94 -21.94
N THR A 124 -8.42 -44.18 -22.32
CA THR A 124 -7.51 -45.32 -22.24
C THR A 124 -6.29 -45.12 -23.13
N SER A 125 -6.46 -44.76 -24.41
CA SER A 125 -5.32 -44.49 -25.31
C SER A 125 -4.44 -43.32 -24.83
N THR A 126 -5.04 -42.24 -24.34
CA THR A 126 -4.29 -41.11 -23.76
C THR A 126 -3.52 -41.54 -22.51
N TYR A 127 -4.11 -42.38 -21.67
CA TYR A 127 -3.46 -42.93 -20.49
C TYR A 127 -2.26 -43.82 -20.85
N LEU A 128 -2.42 -44.70 -21.84
CA LEU A 128 -1.34 -45.56 -22.35
C LEU A 128 -0.15 -44.73 -22.85
N LEU A 129 -0.43 -43.66 -23.61
CA LEU A 129 0.59 -42.76 -24.17
C LEU A 129 1.28 -41.90 -23.09
N GLU A 130 0.57 -41.47 -22.05
CA GLU A 130 1.12 -40.58 -21.02
C GLU A 130 1.90 -41.31 -19.93
N GLN A 131 1.40 -42.47 -19.46
CA GLN A 131 1.98 -43.15 -18.30
C GLN A 131 2.92 -44.29 -18.67
N GLY A 132 2.91 -44.78 -19.91
CA GLY A 132 3.71 -45.92 -20.34
C GLY A 132 3.36 -47.18 -19.53
N THR A 133 2.50 -48.03 -20.07
CA THR A 133 1.97 -49.18 -19.31
C THR A 133 2.84 -50.43 -19.39
N SER A 134 2.61 -51.33 -18.44
CA SER A 134 3.14 -52.71 -18.41
C SER A 134 2.43 -53.69 -19.34
N PHE A 135 1.47 -53.24 -20.17
CA PHE A 135 0.80 -54.13 -21.13
C PHE A 135 1.78 -54.60 -22.22
N PRO A 136 1.65 -55.84 -22.72
CA PRO A 136 2.36 -56.28 -23.91
C PRO A 136 2.13 -55.31 -25.08
N LYS A 137 3.19 -55.02 -25.85
CA LYS A 137 3.17 -54.02 -26.91
C LYS A 137 2.06 -54.26 -27.94
N ASP A 138 1.83 -55.52 -28.30
CA ASP A 138 0.79 -55.90 -29.26
C ASP A 138 -0.62 -55.49 -28.82
N ILE A 139 -0.91 -55.56 -27.51
CA ILE A 139 -2.20 -55.13 -26.94
C ILE A 139 -2.30 -53.60 -26.92
N GLN A 140 -1.20 -52.91 -26.60
CA GLN A 140 -1.15 -51.45 -26.65
C GLN A 140 -1.41 -50.95 -28.08
N ASP A 141 -0.73 -51.54 -29.06
CA ASP A 141 -0.86 -51.20 -30.47
C ASP A 141 -2.30 -51.43 -30.96
N PHE A 142 -2.93 -52.53 -30.56
CA PHE A 142 -4.32 -52.82 -30.87
C PHE A 142 -5.28 -51.77 -30.28
N ILE A 143 -5.13 -51.39 -29.01
CA ILE A 143 -5.98 -50.37 -28.36
C ILE A 143 -5.78 -48.99 -28.99
N LEU A 144 -4.54 -48.63 -29.32
CA LEU A 144 -4.22 -47.37 -29.99
C LEU A 144 -4.82 -47.34 -31.40
N GLN A 145 -4.70 -48.42 -32.16
CA GLN A 145 -5.25 -48.53 -33.51
C GLN A 145 -6.79 -48.49 -33.51
N ASP A 146 -7.46 -49.18 -32.59
CA ASP A 146 -8.93 -49.09 -32.43
C ASP A 146 -9.34 -47.66 -32.12
N SER A 147 -8.71 -47.04 -31.12
CA SER A 147 -8.98 -45.65 -30.73
C SER A 147 -8.77 -44.68 -31.88
N ALA A 148 -7.73 -44.88 -32.69
CA ALA A 148 -7.42 -44.05 -33.86
C ALA A 148 -8.48 -44.15 -34.94
N LYS A 149 -8.95 -45.37 -35.23
CA LYS A 149 -9.99 -45.62 -36.23
C LYS A 149 -11.26 -44.87 -35.88
N TYR A 150 -11.69 -44.95 -34.62
CA TYR A 150 -12.84 -44.19 -34.15
C TYR A 150 -12.56 -42.68 -34.11
N ALA A 151 -11.34 -42.25 -33.77
CA ALA A 151 -10.99 -40.84 -33.68
C ALA A 151 -10.97 -40.11 -35.03
N GLN A 152 -10.75 -40.81 -36.15
CA GLN A 152 -10.73 -40.21 -37.48
C GLN A 152 -12.10 -39.70 -37.92
N ASP A 153 -13.17 -40.39 -37.52
CA ASP A 153 -14.55 -40.05 -37.90
C ASP A 153 -15.23 -39.13 -36.87
N LEU A 154 -14.51 -38.71 -35.84
CA LEU A 154 -15.07 -37.86 -34.78
C LEU A 154 -15.22 -36.41 -35.23
N ASP A 155 -16.47 -35.99 -35.33
CA ASP A 155 -16.82 -34.59 -35.42
C ASP A 155 -16.67 -33.90 -34.05
N LEU A 156 -15.52 -33.28 -33.84
CA LEU A 156 -15.18 -32.54 -32.61
C LEU A 156 -16.12 -31.37 -32.32
N SER A 157 -16.87 -30.87 -33.31
CA SER A 157 -17.84 -29.79 -33.09
C SER A 157 -19.01 -30.23 -32.19
N LYS A 158 -19.30 -31.54 -32.13
CA LYS A 158 -20.38 -32.13 -31.31
C LYS A 158 -20.03 -32.21 -29.83
N VAL A 159 -18.77 -32.06 -29.45
CA VAL A 159 -18.34 -32.06 -28.05
C VAL A 159 -18.77 -30.74 -27.39
N LYS A 160 -19.97 -30.77 -26.80
CA LYS A 160 -20.55 -29.65 -26.04
C LYS A 160 -19.80 -29.46 -24.73
N VAL A 161 -18.67 -28.74 -24.76
CA VAL A 161 -18.06 -28.28 -23.50
C VAL A 161 -19.09 -27.39 -22.78
N PRO A 162 -19.47 -27.68 -21.52
CA PRO A 162 -20.57 -26.99 -20.84
C PRO A 162 -20.33 -25.48 -20.78
N SER A 163 -20.97 -24.75 -21.70
CA SER A 163 -20.85 -23.31 -21.85
C SER A 163 -21.85 -22.64 -20.92
N SER A 164 -21.52 -22.56 -19.64
CA SER A 164 -22.27 -21.73 -18.70
C SER A 164 -22.00 -20.22 -18.88
N ALA A 165 -21.13 -19.82 -19.81
CA ALA A 165 -20.87 -18.41 -20.09
C ALA A 165 -21.81 -17.94 -21.20
N PRO A 166 -22.70 -16.96 -20.93
CA PRO A 166 -23.56 -16.41 -21.97
C PRO A 166 -22.69 -15.72 -23.03
N VAL A 167 -22.99 -15.96 -24.31
CA VAL A 167 -22.34 -15.33 -25.47
C VAL A 167 -22.26 -13.81 -25.33
N LEU A 168 -23.26 -13.22 -24.65
CA LEU A 168 -23.32 -11.81 -24.29
C LEU A 168 -22.07 -11.31 -23.53
N SER A 169 -21.47 -12.14 -22.66
CA SER A 169 -20.26 -11.78 -21.90
C SER A 169 -19.01 -11.63 -22.77
N LEU A 170 -18.99 -12.27 -23.94
CA LEU A 170 -17.88 -12.20 -24.89
C LEU A 170 -17.93 -10.87 -25.65
N PHE A 171 -19.12 -10.51 -26.14
CA PHE A 171 -19.37 -9.22 -26.81
C PHE A 171 -19.12 -8.03 -25.90
N THR A 172 -19.53 -8.10 -24.62
CA THR A 172 -19.26 -7.01 -23.67
C THR A 172 -17.76 -6.85 -23.42
N SER A 173 -16.99 -7.94 -23.29
CA SER A 173 -15.54 -7.84 -23.11
C SER A 173 -14.84 -7.18 -24.32
N LEU A 174 -15.24 -7.54 -25.54
CA LEU A 174 -14.66 -7.01 -26.78
C LEU A 174 -15.00 -5.53 -26.96
N PHE A 175 -16.25 -5.13 -26.71
CA PHE A 175 -16.68 -3.74 -26.79
C PHE A 175 -15.88 -2.83 -25.85
N PHE A 176 -15.67 -3.23 -24.60
CA PHE A 176 -14.91 -2.45 -23.62
C PHE A 176 -13.40 -2.45 -23.86
N CYS A 177 -12.82 -3.54 -24.40
CA CYS A 177 -11.44 -3.53 -24.90
C CYS A 177 -11.28 -2.49 -26.02
N GLY A 178 -12.21 -2.45 -26.98
CA GLY A 178 -12.24 -1.43 -28.03
C GLY A 178 -12.34 -0.01 -27.47
N LEU A 179 -13.21 0.21 -26.48
CA LEU A 179 -13.42 1.52 -25.83
C LEU A 179 -12.18 1.96 -25.03
N SER A 180 -11.44 1.03 -24.44
CA SER A 180 -10.18 1.31 -23.73
C SER A 180 -9.06 1.70 -24.70
N ILE A 181 -8.95 1.01 -25.84
CA ILE A 181 -7.99 1.37 -26.91
C ILE A 181 -8.34 2.73 -27.51
N PHE A 182 -9.63 3.00 -27.74
CA PHE A 182 -10.10 4.31 -28.21
C PHE A 182 -9.79 5.44 -27.22
N SER A 183 -9.94 5.19 -25.92
CA SER A 183 -9.58 6.15 -24.87
C SER A 183 -8.07 6.45 -24.84
N LEU A 184 -7.22 5.46 -25.17
CA LEU A 184 -5.78 5.65 -25.31
C LEU A 184 -5.42 6.49 -26.55
N ALA A 185 -6.18 6.36 -27.65
CA ALA A 185 -5.99 7.18 -28.86
C ALA A 185 -6.33 8.66 -28.64
N PHE A 186 -7.24 8.97 -27.70
CA PHE A 186 -7.63 10.33 -27.34
C PHE A 186 -6.80 10.96 -26.21
N LEU A 187 -5.77 10.28 -25.69
CA LEU A 187 -4.73 10.97 -24.92
C LEU A 187 -3.99 11.88 -25.89
N GLU A 188 -4.40 13.16 -25.93
CA GLU A 188 -3.70 14.24 -26.62
C GLU A 188 -2.18 14.05 -26.44
N PRO A 189 -1.40 14.14 -27.53
CA PRO A 189 0.04 13.92 -27.48
C PRO A 189 0.61 14.79 -26.37
N LEU A 190 1.16 14.11 -25.34
CA LEU A 190 1.74 14.70 -24.14
C LEU A 190 2.38 16.04 -24.49
N GLN A 191 1.74 17.12 -24.00
CA GLN A 191 2.12 18.51 -24.26
C GLN A 191 3.63 18.63 -24.44
N LYS A 192 4.06 19.09 -25.63
CA LYS A 192 5.46 19.37 -25.96
C LYS A 192 6.13 19.98 -24.73
N PRO A 193 7.28 19.43 -24.28
CA PRO A 193 7.89 19.82 -23.03
C PRO A 193 8.01 21.33 -23.00
N SER A 194 7.32 21.97 -22.04
CA SER A 194 7.35 23.42 -21.92
C SER A 194 8.81 23.87 -21.93
N PRO A 195 9.16 24.91 -22.72
CA PRO A 195 10.55 25.34 -22.85
C PRO A 195 11.14 25.48 -21.46
N LEU A 196 12.24 24.78 -21.21
CA LEU A 196 12.89 24.70 -19.91
C LEU A 196 13.22 26.12 -19.46
N LEU A 197 12.37 26.71 -18.60
CA LEU A 197 12.60 28.06 -18.10
C LEU A 197 13.98 28.13 -17.47
N SER A 198 14.71 29.20 -17.75
CA SER A 198 16.04 29.37 -17.19
C SER A 198 15.96 29.34 -15.65
N PRO A 199 16.95 28.80 -14.93
CA PRO A 199 16.93 28.77 -13.46
C PRO A 199 16.74 30.16 -12.81
N LEU A 200 17.12 31.22 -13.53
CA LEU A 200 16.88 32.60 -13.13
C LEU A 200 15.38 32.96 -13.16
N GLU A 201 14.67 32.55 -14.21
CA GLU A 201 13.22 32.73 -14.33
C GLU A 201 12.46 31.86 -13.34
N GLN A 202 12.89 30.61 -13.11
CA GLN A 202 12.29 29.76 -12.09
C GLN A 202 12.43 30.37 -10.69
N ALA A 203 13.62 30.90 -10.36
CA ALA A 203 13.86 31.58 -9.09
C ALA A 203 13.02 32.87 -8.95
N SER A 204 12.89 33.66 -10.02
CA SER A 204 12.09 34.89 -9.99
C SER A 204 10.59 34.58 -9.86
N MET A 205 10.07 33.57 -10.56
CA MET A 205 8.69 33.12 -10.43
C MET A 205 8.39 32.59 -9.03
N LEU A 206 9.30 31.80 -8.44
CA LEU A 206 9.14 31.29 -7.08
C LEU A 206 9.00 32.42 -6.07
N LEU A 207 9.87 33.44 -6.14
CA LEU A 207 9.81 34.59 -5.24
C LEU A 207 8.57 35.46 -5.45
N ALA A 208 8.15 35.67 -6.70
CA ALA A 208 6.93 36.42 -7.02
C ALA A 208 5.68 35.70 -6.49
N LYS A 209 5.60 34.37 -6.67
CA LYS A 209 4.50 33.53 -6.20
C LYS A 209 4.42 33.53 -4.67
N GLU A 210 5.54 33.29 -4.00
CA GLU A 210 5.61 33.31 -2.53
C GLU A 210 5.31 34.69 -1.96
N GLY A 211 5.76 35.77 -2.63
CA GLY A 211 5.41 37.14 -2.27
C GLY A 211 3.90 37.39 -2.30
N LYS A 212 3.22 36.99 -3.38
CA LYS A 212 1.75 37.09 -3.50
C LYS A 212 1.02 36.23 -2.46
N GLU A 213 1.51 35.03 -2.18
CA GLU A 213 0.87 34.15 -1.19
C GLU A 213 0.99 34.72 0.23
N ILE A 214 2.14 35.33 0.57
CA ILE A 214 2.32 36.00 1.86
C ILE A 214 1.39 37.21 2.01
N GLU A 215 1.20 38.00 0.97
CA GLU A 215 0.22 39.10 0.97
C GLU A 215 -1.21 38.59 1.20
N LYS A 216 -1.64 37.57 0.45
CA LYS A 216 -2.97 36.96 0.63
C LYS A 216 -3.18 36.41 2.05
N MET A 217 -2.15 35.76 2.63
CA MET A 217 -2.19 35.33 4.04
C MET A 217 -2.30 36.52 4.99
N GLY A 218 -1.62 37.63 4.67
CA GLY A 218 -1.68 38.90 5.37
C GLY A 218 -3.07 39.52 5.37
N GLU A 219 -3.71 39.63 4.21
CA GLU A 219 -5.06 40.14 4.03
C GLU A 219 -6.07 39.33 4.83
N LYS A 220 -6.06 37.99 4.64
CA LYS A 220 -6.95 37.07 5.36
C LYS A 220 -6.82 37.18 6.88
N LYS A 221 -5.61 37.44 7.40
CA LYS A 221 -5.33 37.55 8.84
C LYS A 221 -5.31 39.00 9.37
N LYS A 222 -5.57 40.00 8.52
CA LYS A 222 -5.46 41.43 8.83
C LYS A 222 -4.09 41.81 9.43
N ILE A 223 -3.00 41.37 8.80
CA ILE A 223 -1.61 41.65 9.20
C ILE A 223 -0.96 42.54 8.14
N ARG A 224 -0.98 43.87 8.35
CA ARG A 224 -0.41 44.86 7.43
C ARG A 224 1.08 44.64 7.13
N GLU A 225 1.82 44.06 8.07
CA GLU A 225 3.24 43.76 7.93
C GLU A 225 3.55 42.68 6.87
N ALA A 226 2.58 41.83 6.53
CA ALA A 226 2.75 40.82 5.50
C ALA A 226 2.98 41.44 4.12
N ASN A 227 2.34 42.58 3.84
CA ASN A 227 2.51 43.30 2.58
C ASN A 227 3.95 43.78 2.39
N LYS A 228 4.61 44.22 3.46
CA LYS A 228 6.03 44.58 3.42
C LYS A 228 6.94 43.39 3.07
N ILE A 229 6.62 42.19 3.58
CA ILE A 229 7.37 40.96 3.23
C ILE A 229 7.14 40.62 1.76
N GLY A 230 5.88 40.61 1.32
CA GLY A 230 5.50 40.31 -0.06
C GLY A 230 6.16 41.26 -1.07
N GLU A 231 6.15 42.56 -0.78
CA GLU A 231 6.83 43.56 -1.60
C GLU A 231 8.34 43.35 -1.69
N ILE A 232 9.02 42.98 -0.60
CA ILE A 232 10.46 42.70 -0.63
C ILE A 232 10.75 41.52 -1.57
N LEU A 233 9.95 40.45 -1.50
CA LEU A 233 10.10 39.29 -2.38
C LEU A 233 9.77 39.62 -3.85
N LYS A 234 8.70 40.37 -4.10
CA LYS A 234 8.34 40.82 -5.46
C LYS A 234 9.39 41.75 -6.06
N LYS A 235 9.94 42.70 -5.28
CA LYS A 235 11.03 43.57 -5.73
C LYS A 235 12.30 42.75 -6.01
N ALA A 236 12.59 41.72 -5.22
CA ALA A 236 13.67 40.78 -5.51
C ALA A 236 13.43 40.00 -6.81
N ALA A 237 12.21 39.50 -7.03
CA ALA A 237 11.82 38.81 -8.26
C ALA A 237 11.96 39.70 -9.51
N LYS A 238 11.50 40.97 -9.45
CA LYS A 238 11.67 41.95 -10.54
C LYS A 238 13.15 42.18 -10.84
N LYS A 239 13.98 42.44 -9.82
CA LYS A 239 15.43 42.62 -9.98
C LYS A 239 16.14 41.40 -10.59
N LEU A 240 15.66 40.18 -10.34
CA LEU A 240 16.18 38.98 -10.99
C LEU A 240 15.77 38.89 -12.47
N LYS A 241 14.58 39.39 -12.83
CA LYS A 241 14.07 39.38 -14.20
C LYS A 241 14.77 40.42 -15.07
N ASP A 242 15.04 41.60 -14.53
CA ASP A 242 15.60 42.73 -15.29
C ASP A 242 17.07 42.50 -15.70
N LYS A 243 17.75 41.48 -15.15
CA LYS A 243 19.18 41.13 -15.38
C LYS A 243 20.20 42.24 -15.10
N LYS A 244 19.78 43.47 -14.77
CA LYS A 244 20.65 44.63 -14.47
C LYS A 244 21.53 44.45 -13.23
N ILE A 245 21.14 43.59 -12.29
CA ILE A 245 21.84 43.41 -11.01
C ILE A 245 22.25 41.93 -10.88
N PRO A 246 23.49 41.63 -10.42
CA PRO A 246 23.90 40.26 -10.15
C PRO A 246 22.89 39.53 -9.23
N PRO A 247 22.41 38.33 -9.60
CA PRO A 247 21.37 37.63 -8.86
C PRO A 247 21.68 37.44 -7.37
N ALA A 248 22.95 37.18 -7.04
CA ALA A 248 23.40 37.05 -5.66
C ALA A 248 23.23 38.36 -4.86
N SER A 249 23.43 39.53 -5.47
CA SER A 249 23.25 40.82 -4.81
C SER A 249 21.77 41.11 -4.56
N ALA A 250 20.90 40.83 -5.54
CA ALA A 250 19.44 40.97 -5.38
C ALA A 250 18.91 40.13 -4.21
N LEU A 251 19.34 38.87 -4.09
CA LEU A 251 18.94 37.98 -2.99
C LEU A 251 19.52 38.41 -1.64
N ARG A 252 20.80 38.82 -1.59
CA ARG A 252 21.42 39.34 -0.35
C ARG A 252 20.70 40.58 0.17
N ASN A 253 20.37 41.51 -0.73
CA ASN A 253 19.62 42.72 -0.38
C ASN A 253 18.23 42.41 0.17
N ALA A 254 17.51 41.46 -0.45
CA ALA A 254 16.21 41.01 0.05
C ALA A 254 16.34 40.36 1.45
N LYS A 255 17.35 39.50 1.65
CA LYS A 255 17.64 38.87 2.94
C LYS A 255 17.93 39.90 4.03
N LYS A 256 18.80 40.88 3.75
CA LYS A 256 19.15 41.98 4.69
C LYS A 256 17.91 42.77 5.10
N LYS A 257 17.02 43.10 4.15
CA LYS A 257 15.74 43.79 4.44
C LYS A 257 14.79 42.95 5.31
N LEU A 258 14.68 41.65 5.06
CA LEU A 258 13.86 40.76 5.90
C LEU A 258 14.43 40.60 7.31
N GLU A 259 15.75 40.54 7.46
CA GLU A 259 16.41 40.49 8.77
C GLU A 259 16.24 41.80 9.54
N ALA A 260 16.31 42.96 8.87
CA ALA A 260 16.02 44.25 9.47
C ALA A 260 14.56 44.32 9.97
N LEU A 261 13.58 43.87 9.16
CA LEU A 261 12.18 43.78 9.60
C LEU A 261 12.01 42.84 10.80
N LYS A 262 12.70 41.70 10.80
CA LYS A 262 12.67 40.76 11.94
C LYS A 262 13.13 41.45 13.23
N LYS A 263 14.23 42.20 13.18
CA LYS A 263 14.78 42.94 14.33
C LYS A 263 13.83 44.06 14.78
N GLU A 264 13.31 44.84 13.85
CA GLU A 264 12.36 45.94 14.13
C GLU A 264 11.10 45.42 14.83
N TRP A 265 10.50 44.34 14.32
CA TRP A 265 9.30 43.76 14.91
C TRP A 265 9.55 43.09 16.25
N ALA A 266 10.71 42.43 16.42
CA ALA A 266 11.11 41.89 17.71
C ALA A 266 11.21 43.02 18.75
N LYS A 267 11.83 44.15 18.41
CA LYS A 267 11.95 45.33 19.30
C LYS A 267 10.58 45.93 19.66
N LYS A 268 9.73 46.20 18.66
CA LYS A 268 8.38 46.75 18.88
C LYS A 268 7.50 45.83 19.71
N ALA A 269 7.55 44.53 19.42
CA ALA A 269 6.73 43.56 20.12
C ALA A 269 7.24 43.29 21.55
N PHE A 270 8.56 43.34 21.76
CA PHE A 270 9.17 43.33 23.09
C PHE A 270 8.70 44.52 23.92
N GLN A 271 8.78 45.74 23.39
CA GLN A 271 8.34 46.95 24.09
C GLN A 271 6.85 46.90 24.46
N LYS A 272 6.00 46.46 23.53
CA LYS A 272 4.56 46.32 23.78
C LYS A 272 4.26 45.25 24.84
N ALA A 273 4.92 44.10 24.77
CA ALA A 273 4.79 43.04 25.78
C ALA A 273 5.26 43.54 27.16
N LEU A 274 6.39 44.25 27.20
CA LEU A 274 6.94 44.82 28.42
C LEU A 274 5.96 45.82 29.07
N GLN A 275 5.43 46.77 28.29
CA GLN A 275 4.44 47.75 28.77
C GLN A 275 3.15 47.08 29.28
N GLN A 276 2.66 46.05 28.57
CA GLN A 276 1.47 45.31 29.00
C GLN A 276 1.71 44.53 30.29
N ALA A 277 2.88 43.88 30.42
CA ALA A 277 3.27 43.19 31.64
C ALA A 277 3.40 44.18 32.83
N ILE A 278 4.05 45.33 32.64
CA ILE A 278 4.13 46.38 33.66
C ILE A 278 2.72 46.84 34.08
N LYS A 279 1.81 47.07 33.13
CA LYS A 279 0.43 47.49 33.41
C LYS A 279 -0.35 46.44 34.21
N GLU A 280 -0.15 45.15 33.95
CA GLU A 280 -0.77 44.09 34.75
C GLU A 280 -0.13 44.00 36.15
N LEU A 281 1.20 44.08 36.27
CA LEU A 281 1.92 44.08 37.55
C LEU A 281 1.56 45.28 38.43
N LYS A 282 1.24 46.45 37.87
CA LYS A 282 0.79 47.60 38.66
C LYS A 282 -0.57 47.41 39.35
N LYS A 283 -1.35 46.38 38.99
CA LYS A 283 -2.68 46.12 39.59
C LYS A 283 -2.65 45.50 40.98
N SER A 284 -1.50 45.01 41.43
CA SER A 284 -1.32 44.49 42.79
C SER A 284 -0.18 45.25 43.46
N LYS A 285 -0.41 45.71 44.71
CA LYS A 285 0.57 46.43 45.52
C LYS A 285 1.86 45.60 45.67
N SER A 286 1.70 44.31 45.94
CA SER A 286 2.79 43.33 46.10
C SER A 286 3.70 43.19 44.86
N THR A 287 3.24 43.54 43.66
CA THR A 287 4.04 43.46 42.41
C THR A 287 4.57 44.82 41.92
N GLN A 288 4.36 45.91 42.65
CA GLN A 288 4.79 47.25 42.22
C GLN A 288 6.32 47.38 42.11
N LYS A 289 7.09 46.78 43.03
CA LYS A 289 8.57 46.80 42.95
C LYS A 289 9.08 46.11 41.68
N ILE A 290 8.47 44.99 41.30
CA ILE A 290 8.77 44.27 40.04
C ILE A 290 8.41 45.16 38.84
N ALA A 291 7.22 45.78 38.86
CA ALA A 291 6.78 46.67 37.79
C ALA A 291 7.71 47.89 37.61
N LYS A 292 8.17 48.49 38.71
CA LYS A 292 9.10 49.63 38.73
C LYS A 292 10.46 49.25 38.16
N ALA A 293 11.04 48.13 38.62
CA ALA A 293 12.29 47.62 38.08
C ALA A 293 12.19 47.30 36.57
N MET A 294 11.05 46.75 36.12
CA MET A 294 10.79 46.52 34.69
C MET A 294 10.65 47.82 33.88
N SER A 295 10.03 48.87 34.42
CA SER A 295 9.94 50.17 33.73
C SER A 295 11.29 50.87 33.61
N GLU A 296 12.16 50.69 34.60
CA GLU A 296 13.55 51.18 34.57
C GLU A 296 14.48 50.30 33.71
N LYS A 297 13.95 49.25 33.05
CA LYS A 297 14.69 48.24 32.28
C LYS A 297 15.75 47.49 33.11
N LYS A 298 15.67 47.51 34.45
CA LYS A 298 16.55 46.79 35.38
C LYS A 298 16.01 45.36 35.59
N PHE A 299 16.13 44.52 34.58
CA PHE A 299 15.50 43.18 34.55
C PHE A 299 16.03 42.22 35.62
N ASP A 300 17.30 42.31 36.01
CA ASP A 300 17.87 41.49 37.09
C ASP A 300 17.28 41.87 38.44
N LYS A 301 17.10 43.17 38.71
CA LYS A 301 16.40 43.64 39.89
C LYS A 301 14.94 43.18 39.89
N ALA A 302 14.26 43.22 38.74
CA ALA A 302 12.89 42.71 38.63
C ALA A 302 12.80 41.19 38.93
N LEU A 303 13.80 40.41 38.50
CA LEU A 303 13.90 38.98 38.80
C LEU A 303 14.17 38.71 40.28
N GLN A 304 15.09 39.46 40.89
CA GLN A 304 15.37 39.39 42.32
C GLN A 304 14.11 39.70 43.15
N GLU A 305 13.40 40.79 42.84
CA GLU A 305 12.16 41.14 43.53
C GLU A 305 11.05 40.10 43.33
N ALA A 306 10.95 39.48 42.14
CA ALA A 306 10.03 38.36 41.90
C ALA A 306 10.39 37.13 42.76
N SER A 307 11.67 36.79 42.87
CA SER A 307 12.12 35.67 43.70
C SER A 307 11.88 35.90 45.20
N LYS A 308 12.11 37.13 45.69
CA LYS A 308 11.80 37.53 47.07
C LYS A 308 10.30 37.38 47.35
N LEU A 309 9.46 37.86 46.43
CA LEU A 309 8.00 37.74 46.53
C LEU A 309 7.56 36.26 46.57
N ARG A 310 8.17 35.40 45.74
CA ARG A 310 7.90 33.96 45.77
C ARG A 310 8.24 33.36 47.12
N LYS A 311 9.45 33.64 47.63
CA LYS A 311 9.90 33.15 48.95
C LYS A 311 8.97 33.60 50.07
N SER A 312 8.52 34.86 50.06
CA SER A 312 7.59 35.36 51.09
C SER A 312 6.21 34.71 51.06
N ILE A 313 5.73 34.33 49.87
CA ILE A 313 4.46 33.60 49.72
C ILE A 313 4.61 32.16 50.24
N GLN A 314 5.75 31.52 49.97
CA GLN A 314 6.02 30.15 50.44
C GLN A 314 6.22 30.08 51.97
N SER A 315 6.95 31.04 52.55
CA SER A 315 7.22 31.04 54.00
C SER A 315 6.01 31.43 54.83
N ASN A 316 5.06 32.20 54.28
CA ASN A 316 3.92 32.70 55.04
C ASN A 316 2.59 32.66 54.26
N PRO A 317 2.07 31.45 53.93
CA PRO A 317 0.87 31.29 53.11
C PRO A 317 -0.38 31.89 53.77
N LYS A 318 -0.50 31.78 55.10
CA LYS A 318 -1.64 32.27 55.89
C LYS A 318 -1.87 33.78 55.71
N LYS A 319 -0.80 34.57 55.53
CA LYS A 319 -0.88 36.03 55.29
C LYS A 319 -1.68 36.35 54.03
N PHE A 320 -1.52 35.55 52.97
CA PHE A 320 -2.23 35.76 51.71
C PHE A 320 -3.62 35.12 51.69
N GLU A 321 -3.88 34.15 52.57
CA GLU A 321 -5.22 33.54 52.71
C GLU A 321 -6.24 34.47 53.35
N LYS A 322 -5.82 35.25 54.36
CA LYS A 322 -6.70 36.24 55.01
C LYS A 322 -7.26 37.27 54.03
N ASN A 323 -6.51 37.63 52.98
CA ASN A 323 -6.97 38.55 51.93
C ASN A 323 -7.19 37.85 50.58
N LYS A 324 -8.29 37.08 50.48
CA LYS A 324 -8.70 36.32 49.28
C LYS A 324 -8.76 37.19 48.01
N ALA A 325 -9.16 38.45 48.13
CA ALA A 325 -9.23 39.38 47.01
C ALA A 325 -7.83 39.77 46.50
N GLU A 326 -6.89 40.08 47.40
CA GLU A 326 -5.52 40.40 47.04
C GLU A 326 -4.78 39.17 46.49
N LYS A 327 -4.94 37.98 47.08
CA LYS A 327 -4.40 36.71 46.56
C LYS A 327 -4.82 36.48 45.11
N LYS A 328 -6.11 36.64 44.81
CA LYS A 328 -6.65 36.53 43.44
C LYS A 328 -6.08 37.61 42.51
N LYS A 329 -5.98 38.86 42.95
CA LYS A 329 -5.41 39.96 42.14
C LYS A 329 -3.93 39.71 41.82
N LEU A 330 -3.15 39.28 42.81
CA LEU A 330 -1.74 38.96 42.68
C LEU A 330 -1.51 37.78 41.73
N ALA A 331 -2.21 36.65 41.95
CA ALA A 331 -2.11 35.47 41.10
C ALA A 331 -2.44 35.80 39.64
N ASN A 332 -3.50 36.58 39.39
CA ASN A 332 -3.88 36.97 38.04
C ASN A 332 -2.86 37.92 37.39
N SER A 333 -2.33 38.88 38.15
CA SER A 333 -1.32 39.84 37.70
C SER A 333 -0.02 39.15 37.27
N THR A 334 0.54 38.29 38.13
CA THR A 334 1.78 37.56 37.86
C THR A 334 1.59 36.55 36.73
N ARG A 335 0.46 35.83 36.70
CA ARG A 335 0.16 34.87 35.61
C ARG A 335 0.06 35.53 34.25
N LYS A 336 -0.65 36.67 34.15
CA LYS A 336 -0.80 37.39 32.88
C LYS A 336 0.54 37.94 32.42
N SER A 337 1.29 38.56 33.32
CA SER A 337 2.60 39.13 33.03
C SER A 337 3.61 38.06 32.62
N GLY A 338 3.65 36.93 33.32
CA GLY A 338 4.46 35.77 32.97
C GLY A 338 4.15 35.27 31.55
N LYS A 339 2.88 35.09 31.22
CA LYS A 339 2.45 34.68 29.86
C LYS A 339 2.81 35.69 28.77
N ILE A 340 2.67 36.99 29.05
CA ILE A 340 3.02 38.07 28.12
C ILE A 340 4.54 38.11 27.86
N LEU A 341 5.35 37.85 28.88
CA LEU A 341 6.82 37.89 28.80
C LEU A 341 7.44 36.59 28.28
N LYS A 342 6.75 35.45 28.36
CA LYS A 342 7.23 34.14 27.92
C LYS A 342 7.85 34.09 26.49
N PRO A 343 7.29 34.76 25.46
CA PRO A 343 7.86 34.76 24.11
C PRO A 343 8.99 35.78 23.93
N THR A 344 9.38 36.52 24.97
CA THR A 344 10.45 37.52 24.92
C THR A 344 11.79 36.93 25.38
N SER A 345 12.84 37.75 25.39
CA SER A 345 14.13 37.41 26.01
C SER A 345 14.05 37.22 27.53
N LEU A 346 12.99 37.69 28.19
CA LEU A 346 12.81 37.66 29.65
C LEU A 346 12.22 36.33 30.17
N LYS A 347 12.70 35.20 29.65
CA LYS A 347 12.14 33.86 29.97
C LYS A 347 12.25 33.50 31.46
N LYS A 348 13.36 33.86 32.13
CA LYS A 348 13.57 33.59 33.56
C LYS A 348 12.54 34.33 34.41
N LEU A 349 12.37 35.63 34.18
CA LEU A 349 11.36 36.45 34.85
C LEU A 349 9.93 35.95 34.57
N ALA A 350 9.65 35.58 33.32
CA ALA A 350 8.36 35.01 32.94
C ALA A 350 8.04 33.73 33.72
N LYS A 351 9.02 32.82 33.86
CA LYS A 351 8.89 31.57 34.62
C LYS A 351 8.65 31.86 36.10
N GLU A 352 9.40 32.79 36.69
CA GLU A 352 9.25 33.15 38.10
C GLU A 352 7.84 33.69 38.41
N LEU A 353 7.33 34.58 37.55
CA LEU A 353 5.97 35.10 37.67
C LEU A 353 4.89 34.02 37.48
N GLU A 354 5.11 33.03 36.60
CA GLU A 354 4.21 31.89 36.45
C GLU A 354 4.22 30.97 37.69
N GLU A 355 5.38 30.74 38.32
CA GLU A 355 5.49 29.95 39.55
C GLU A 355 4.80 30.64 40.74
N ILE A 356 4.97 31.96 40.91
CA ILE A 356 4.22 32.74 41.91
C ILE A 356 2.71 32.55 41.73
N ALA A 357 2.22 32.61 40.49
CA ALA A 357 0.80 32.41 40.23
C ALA A 357 0.31 30.99 40.57
N LYS A 358 1.13 29.96 40.31
CA LYS A 358 0.79 28.56 40.63
C LYS A 358 0.70 28.32 42.14
N ILE A 359 1.63 28.89 42.92
CA ILE A 359 1.61 28.77 44.37
C ILE A 359 0.34 29.42 44.95
N LEU A 360 -0.08 30.56 44.40
CA LEU A 360 -1.27 31.27 44.88
C LEU A 360 -2.59 30.62 44.44
N GLU A 361 -2.67 30.00 43.26
CA GLU A 361 -3.88 29.33 42.74
C GLU A 361 -3.53 28.05 41.94
N PRO A 362 -3.23 26.91 42.61
CA PRO A 362 -2.74 25.69 41.94
C PRO A 362 -3.77 25.07 40.99
N ASN A 363 -5.07 25.14 41.32
CA ASN A 363 -6.12 24.41 40.62
C ASN A 363 -6.77 25.16 39.44
N LYS A 364 -6.38 26.41 39.20
CA LYS A 364 -7.10 27.24 38.21
C LYS A 364 -6.51 27.08 36.82
N LYS A 365 -7.02 26.16 36.01
CA LYS A 365 -6.63 26.02 34.59
C LYS A 365 -7.23 27.12 33.69
N SER A 366 -8.35 27.74 34.08
CA SER A 366 -9.05 28.71 33.23
C SER A 366 -8.40 30.10 33.23
N LEU A 367 -8.05 30.57 32.03
CA LEU A 367 -7.63 31.94 31.76
C LEU A 367 -8.88 32.82 31.68
N SER A 368 -8.90 33.95 32.40
CA SER A 368 -9.96 34.95 32.20
C SER A 368 -10.04 35.42 30.74
N ALA A 369 -11.24 35.71 30.22
CA ALA A 369 -11.46 36.18 28.85
C ALA A 369 -10.61 37.43 28.50
N LYS A 370 -10.28 38.28 29.48
CA LYS A 370 -9.34 39.42 29.32
C LYS A 370 -7.90 38.97 29.02
N ALA A 371 -7.45 37.86 29.61
CA ALA A 371 -6.13 37.29 29.31
C ALA A 371 -6.09 36.66 27.90
N MET A 372 -7.20 36.09 27.43
CA MET A 372 -7.33 35.59 26.05
C MET A 372 -7.16 36.72 25.01
N LYS A 373 -7.66 37.94 25.27
CA LYS A 373 -7.43 39.10 24.39
C LYS A 373 -5.94 39.47 24.27
N ALA A 374 -5.16 39.38 25.36
CA ALA A 374 -3.71 39.59 25.30
C ALA A 374 -3.00 38.49 24.49
N ILE A 375 -3.46 37.24 24.60
CA ILE A 375 -2.95 36.10 23.81
C ILE A 375 -3.25 36.28 22.30
N LYS A 376 -4.36 36.91 21.91
CA LYS A 376 -4.63 37.24 20.49
C LYS A 376 -3.50 38.09 19.87
N GLY A 377 -2.87 38.98 20.63
CA GLY A 377 -1.70 39.74 20.19
C GLY A 377 -0.49 38.87 19.92
N LEU A 378 -0.23 37.88 20.78
CA LEU A 378 0.83 36.89 20.61
C LEU A 378 0.58 36.00 19.40
N HIS A 379 -0.68 35.64 19.13
CA HIS A 379 -1.03 34.89 17.93
C HIS A 379 -0.65 35.66 16.66
N LYS A 380 -0.96 36.97 16.59
CA LYS A 380 -0.54 37.82 15.47
C LYS A 380 0.99 37.88 15.33
N MET A 381 1.73 37.91 16.43
CA MET A 381 3.21 37.87 16.40
C MET A 381 3.72 36.53 15.83
N LYS A 382 3.15 35.40 16.27
CA LYS A 382 3.51 34.06 15.78
C LYS A 382 3.27 33.92 14.27
N GLU A 383 2.16 34.48 13.78
CA GLU A 383 1.85 34.51 12.35
C GLU A 383 2.84 35.35 11.55
N ARG A 384 3.27 36.51 12.07
CA ARG A 384 4.35 37.31 11.45
C ARG A 384 5.65 36.53 11.35
N GLN A 385 6.03 35.82 12.40
CA GLN A 385 7.23 34.96 12.40
C GLN A 385 7.12 33.84 11.37
N LYS A 386 5.94 33.21 11.24
CA LYS A 386 5.68 32.16 10.24
C LYS A 386 5.84 32.68 8.82
N MET A 387 5.28 33.86 8.51
CA MET A 387 5.41 34.48 7.19
C MET A 387 6.86 34.88 6.87
N LEU A 388 7.59 35.43 7.85
CA LEU A 388 9.00 35.79 7.67
C LEU A 388 9.88 34.54 7.46
N ALA A 389 9.61 33.45 8.19
CA ALA A 389 10.29 32.18 7.99
C ALA A 389 10.01 31.61 6.59
N LYS A 390 8.77 31.70 6.10
CA LYS A 390 8.39 31.30 4.74
C LYS A 390 9.17 32.09 3.68
N ALA A 391 9.24 33.41 3.84
CA ALA A 391 10.00 34.29 2.96
C ALA A 391 11.51 33.98 2.93
N MET A 392 12.11 33.74 4.10
CA MET A 392 13.52 33.35 4.19
C MET A 392 13.79 31.98 3.54
N LYS A 393 12.86 31.03 3.67
CA LYS A 393 12.92 29.74 2.98
C LYS A 393 12.85 29.90 1.47
N ALA A 394 11.94 30.75 0.97
CA ALA A 394 11.82 31.06 -0.45
C ALA A 394 13.12 31.66 -1.03
N LEU A 395 13.73 32.63 -0.32
CA LEU A 395 15.04 33.18 -0.72
C LEU A 395 16.16 32.14 -0.73
N LYS A 396 16.20 31.25 0.27
CA LYS A 396 17.19 30.15 0.33
C LYS A 396 17.02 29.18 -0.84
N ASN A 397 15.77 28.86 -1.22
CA ASN A 397 15.47 28.00 -2.35
C ASN A 397 15.87 28.64 -3.69
N ALA A 398 15.52 29.93 -3.89
CA ALA A 398 15.96 30.70 -5.05
C ALA A 398 17.49 30.74 -5.14
N GLN A 399 18.19 30.93 -4.02
CA GLN A 399 19.65 30.90 -3.98
C GLN A 399 20.22 29.53 -4.39
N LYS A 400 19.60 28.43 -3.95
CA LYS A 400 20.01 27.07 -4.34
C LYS A 400 19.82 26.81 -5.84
N MET A 401 18.69 27.24 -6.41
CA MET A 401 18.41 27.11 -7.85
C MET A 401 19.47 27.83 -8.70
N LEU A 402 19.90 29.01 -8.27
CA LEU A 402 20.95 29.77 -8.96
C LEU A 402 22.35 29.15 -8.80
N LYS A 403 22.65 28.58 -7.63
CA LYS A 403 23.93 27.88 -7.39
C LYS A 403 24.04 26.54 -8.13
N GLY A 404 22.93 25.85 -8.35
CA GLY A 404 22.89 24.55 -9.03
C GLY A 404 23.51 24.56 -10.43
N LYS A 405 23.57 25.73 -11.10
CA LYS A 405 24.27 25.89 -12.38
C LYS A 405 25.80 25.78 -12.29
N GLN A 406 26.41 26.02 -11.14
CA GLN A 406 27.88 25.96 -11.00
C GLN A 406 28.40 24.56 -10.65
N LEU A 407 27.55 23.67 -10.10
CA LEU A 407 27.97 22.33 -9.65
C LEU A 407 27.59 21.21 -10.63
N GLY A 408 26.98 21.56 -11.77
CA GLY A 408 26.26 20.61 -12.63
C GLY A 408 26.78 20.51 -14.06
N LYS A 409 28.08 20.34 -14.27
CA LYS A 409 28.55 19.61 -15.47
C LYS A 409 28.47 18.08 -15.31
N GLY A 410 27.95 17.55 -14.19
CA GLY A 410 28.05 16.11 -13.91
C GLY A 410 26.88 15.33 -13.30
N LYS A 411 25.76 15.92 -12.82
CA LYS A 411 24.66 15.10 -12.21
C LYS A 411 23.26 15.63 -12.52
N LYS A 412 22.43 14.79 -13.17
CA LYS A 412 21.11 15.09 -13.79
C LYS A 412 19.89 15.08 -12.86
N ASN A 413 20.02 15.21 -11.53
CA ASN A 413 18.87 15.12 -10.62
C ASN A 413 18.65 16.40 -9.79
N LEU A 414 17.98 17.41 -10.38
CA LEU A 414 17.40 18.55 -9.66
C LEU A 414 15.86 18.47 -9.69
N PRO A 415 15.16 18.87 -8.61
CA PRO A 415 13.70 18.84 -8.58
C PRO A 415 13.10 19.81 -9.61
N VAL A 416 12.42 19.25 -10.60
CA VAL A 416 11.67 19.99 -11.63
C VAL A 416 10.45 20.65 -10.99
N TYR A 417 10.31 21.97 -11.14
CA TYR A 417 9.14 22.71 -10.68
C TYR A 417 7.93 22.43 -11.59
N LYS A 418 6.92 21.69 -11.10
CA LYS A 418 5.69 21.33 -11.83
C LYS A 418 4.49 22.25 -11.51
N GLY A 419 4.67 23.58 -11.59
CA GLY A 419 3.58 24.54 -11.36
C GLY A 419 3.01 25.12 -12.67
N PRO A 420 1.70 25.45 -12.75
CA PRO A 420 1.13 26.10 -13.93
C PRO A 420 1.71 27.51 -14.11
N LEU A 421 2.17 27.80 -15.32
CA LEU A 421 2.70 29.11 -15.73
C LEU A 421 1.54 30.12 -15.88
N PRO A 422 1.74 31.40 -15.51
CA PRO A 422 0.78 32.45 -15.83
C PRO A 422 0.81 32.74 -17.35
N LYS A 423 -0.35 32.72 -18.00
CA LYS A 423 -0.53 33.16 -19.39
C LYS A 423 -0.19 34.64 -19.49
N GLY A 424 0.90 34.98 -20.17
CA GLY A 424 1.33 36.34 -20.44
C GLY A 424 1.59 36.51 -21.93
N THR A 425 0.88 37.46 -22.53
CA THR A 425 1.02 37.91 -23.93
C THR A 425 2.41 38.54 -24.13
N ALA A 426 3.21 37.98 -25.01
CA ALA A 426 4.47 38.56 -25.44
C ALA A 426 4.35 38.95 -26.92
N LYS A 427 4.19 40.26 -27.18
CA LYS A 427 4.47 40.85 -28.51
C LYS A 427 5.98 40.79 -28.73
N MET A 428 6.39 40.14 -29.81
CA MET A 428 7.78 40.07 -30.24
C MET A 428 8.21 41.41 -30.83
N ALA A 429 9.34 41.95 -30.35
CA ALA A 429 10.11 42.97 -31.04
C ALA A 429 11.35 42.30 -31.64
N LYS A 430 11.49 42.40 -32.97
CA LYS A 430 12.67 41.99 -33.74
C LYS A 430 13.75 43.08 -33.64
N GLY A 431 15.02 42.66 -33.71
CA GLY A 431 16.13 43.51 -34.13
C GLY A 431 17.28 43.60 -33.13
N GLY A 432 18.47 43.17 -33.54
CA GLY A 432 19.72 43.43 -32.81
C GLY A 432 20.85 42.48 -33.18
N LYS A 433 21.55 42.77 -34.29
CA LYS A 433 22.84 42.18 -34.66
C LYS A 433 23.94 42.60 -33.67
N SER A 434 24.85 41.68 -33.34
CA SER A 434 26.21 41.90 -32.81
C SER A 434 26.84 40.51 -32.68
N GLY A 435 28.00 40.16 -33.23
CA GLY A 435 29.22 40.94 -33.40
C GLY A 435 30.34 40.18 -32.68
N ASN A 436 31.34 39.75 -33.47
CA ASN A 436 32.60 39.05 -33.16
C ASN A 436 33.05 38.92 -31.70
N GLN A 437 33.47 37.71 -31.30
CA GLN A 437 34.47 37.53 -30.24
C GLN A 437 35.61 36.61 -30.67
N LYS A 438 36.79 37.15 -30.37
CA LYS A 438 38.17 36.78 -30.68
C LYS A 438 38.61 35.51 -29.94
N LEU A 439 39.39 34.66 -30.62
CA LEU A 439 40.08 33.49 -30.07
C LEU A 439 41.16 33.88 -29.04
N MET A 440 41.27 33.11 -27.96
CA MET A 440 42.43 33.10 -27.04
C MET A 440 43.32 31.88 -27.34
N PRO A 441 44.66 31.99 -27.17
CA PRO A 441 45.60 30.89 -27.39
C PRO A 441 45.76 29.96 -26.16
N PRO A 442 46.37 28.76 -26.34
CA PRO A 442 46.40 27.70 -25.33
C PRO A 442 47.52 27.86 -24.29
N VAL A 443 47.26 27.33 -23.09
CA VAL A 443 48.15 27.28 -21.93
C VAL A 443 49.05 26.05 -22.02
N GLN A 444 50.37 26.24 -21.88
CA GLN A 444 51.38 25.18 -21.77
C GLN A 444 51.41 24.54 -20.35
N PRO A 445 51.74 23.25 -20.21
CA PRO A 445 51.89 22.58 -18.92
C PRO A 445 53.31 22.73 -18.35
N GLY A 446 53.42 23.12 -17.08
CA GLY A 446 54.67 23.16 -16.31
C GLY A 446 55.05 21.80 -15.69
N PRO A 447 56.33 21.62 -15.29
CA PRO A 447 56.97 20.32 -15.16
C PRO A 447 56.79 19.64 -13.79
N MET A 448 56.84 18.30 -13.84
CA MET A 448 56.99 17.39 -12.71
C MET A 448 58.30 17.64 -11.94
N LYS A 449 58.22 17.72 -10.60
CA LYS A 449 59.36 17.50 -9.72
C LYS A 449 59.23 16.13 -9.03
N LYS A 450 60.27 15.32 -9.23
CA LYS A 450 60.58 14.07 -8.51
C LYS A 450 61.18 14.39 -7.13
N GLY A 451 60.97 13.46 -6.20
CA GLY A 451 61.99 13.06 -5.22
C GLY A 451 61.80 13.58 -3.79
N GLY A 452 61.44 12.67 -2.88
CA GLY A 452 61.50 12.89 -1.44
C GLY A 452 61.16 11.61 -0.66
N LYS A 453 62.22 10.88 -0.27
CA LYS A 453 62.24 9.74 0.67
C LYS A 453 61.46 10.12 1.95
N GLY A 454 60.57 9.31 2.50
CA GLY A 454 60.84 8.01 3.10
C GLY A 454 61.10 8.18 4.60
N GLN A 455 60.05 8.13 5.43
CA GLN A 455 60.12 7.84 6.87
C GLN A 455 58.78 7.22 7.31
N GLY A 456 58.88 6.04 7.93
CA GLY A 456 57.75 5.25 8.38
C GLY A 456 57.07 5.82 9.62
N GLN A 457 55.75 5.72 9.66
CA GLN A 457 54.96 5.77 10.88
C GLN A 457 53.87 4.71 10.83
N GLN A 458 53.82 3.94 11.91
CA GLN A 458 52.89 2.85 12.18
C GLN A 458 51.43 3.33 12.09
N GLY A 459 50.58 2.49 11.50
CA GLY A 459 49.21 2.84 11.15
C GLY A 459 48.28 2.96 12.36
N GLU A 460 47.87 4.19 12.66
CA GLU A 460 46.61 4.44 13.36
C GLU A 460 45.44 4.33 12.37
N ALA A 461 44.52 3.40 12.66
CA ALA A 461 43.28 3.24 11.91
C ALA A 461 42.40 4.49 12.06
N LYS A 462 42.36 5.34 11.03
CA LYS A 462 41.44 6.49 10.95
C LYS A 462 39.99 6.02 11.02
N ILE A 463 39.31 6.41 12.09
CA ILE A 463 37.85 6.24 12.25
C ILE A 463 37.15 7.20 11.28
N TRP A 464 36.40 6.63 10.34
CA TRP A 464 35.59 7.40 9.39
C TRP A 464 34.32 7.94 10.07
N THR A 465 34.22 9.27 10.21
CA THR A 465 33.03 9.95 10.75
C THR A 465 32.21 10.61 9.65
N GLY A 466 31.63 9.79 8.76
CA GLY A 466 30.66 10.23 7.74
C GLY A 466 29.27 9.61 7.96
N PRO A 467 28.19 10.22 7.44
CA PRO A 467 26.85 9.65 7.52
C PRO A 467 26.76 8.37 6.68
N CYS A 468 26.23 7.30 7.29
CA CYS A 468 26.08 5.99 6.67
C CYS A 468 24.98 5.97 5.60
N ASP A 469 25.25 6.49 4.41
CA ASP A 469 24.44 6.20 3.22
C ASP A 469 25.33 5.52 2.15
N TYR A 470 25.07 4.22 1.96
CA TYR A 470 25.33 3.37 0.78
C TYR A 470 26.70 3.37 0.08
N SER A 471 27.81 3.75 0.73
CA SER A 471 29.14 3.63 0.11
C SER A 471 30.23 3.23 1.10
N CYS A 472 30.08 2.07 1.76
CA CYS A 472 31.18 1.44 2.49
C CYS A 472 31.78 0.33 1.60
N PRO A 473 33.09 0.37 1.26
CA PRO A 473 33.73 -0.61 0.38
C PRO A 473 33.88 -2.02 0.98
N TYR A 474 33.34 -2.26 2.19
CA TYR A 474 33.39 -3.56 2.89
C TYR A 474 32.01 -4.21 3.09
N SER A 475 30.97 -3.77 2.35
CA SER A 475 29.66 -4.42 2.40
C SER A 475 29.70 -5.79 1.70
N GLY A 476 30.16 -6.83 2.41
CA GLY A 476 30.20 -8.20 1.89
C GLY A 476 30.96 -9.22 2.75
N GLN A 477 31.78 -8.81 3.72
CA GLN A 477 32.70 -9.74 4.41
C GLN A 477 32.34 -10.10 5.86
N CYS A 478 31.17 -9.70 6.37
CA CYS A 478 30.73 -10.13 7.71
C CYS A 478 29.69 -11.26 7.65
N MET A 479 30.14 -12.51 7.55
CA MET A 479 29.28 -13.71 7.66
C MET A 479 28.82 -14.04 9.10
N LYS A 480 29.11 -13.20 10.11
CA LYS A 480 28.80 -13.51 11.52
C LYS A 480 27.99 -12.42 12.24
N CYS A 481 26.86 -12.00 11.70
CA CYS A 481 25.89 -11.21 12.48
C CYS A 481 24.43 -11.51 12.09
N PRO A 482 23.70 -12.35 12.85
CA PRO A 482 22.35 -12.82 12.48
C PRO A 482 21.21 -11.90 12.91
N CYS A 483 21.46 -10.65 13.30
CA CYS A 483 20.42 -9.75 13.84
C CYS A 483 19.85 -8.75 12.83
N ARG A 484 19.76 -9.12 11.55
CA ARG A 484 18.90 -8.42 10.58
C ARG A 484 17.49 -9.02 10.58
N GLY A 485 16.69 -8.53 11.52
CA GLY A 485 15.23 -8.63 11.43
C GLY A 485 14.59 -9.41 12.57
N LYS A 486 13.71 -8.72 13.28
CA LYS A 486 12.72 -9.19 14.27
C LYS A 486 13.23 -9.31 15.72
N ARG A 487 12.76 -8.34 16.52
CA ARG A 487 12.88 -8.10 17.97
C ARG A 487 14.27 -7.65 18.46
N LYS A 488 14.32 -6.38 18.91
CA LYS A 488 15.52 -5.79 19.50
C LYS A 488 15.87 -6.53 20.80
N GLY A 489 17.07 -7.12 20.86
CA GLY A 489 17.73 -7.47 22.11
C GLY A 489 17.76 -8.93 22.54
N ILE A 490 17.23 -9.89 21.78
CA ILE A 490 17.31 -11.33 22.11
C ILE A 490 17.77 -12.13 20.89
N CYS A 491 18.79 -12.98 21.05
CA CYS A 491 19.27 -13.86 19.98
C CYS A 491 18.27 -15.00 19.74
N PRO A 492 17.82 -15.27 18.50
CA PRO A 492 16.79 -16.27 18.22
C PRO A 492 17.24 -17.72 18.51
N TYR A 493 18.53 -18.01 18.38
CA TYR A 493 19.07 -19.35 18.65
C TYR A 493 19.33 -19.61 20.14
N THR A 494 19.83 -18.62 20.87
CA THR A 494 20.24 -18.82 22.28
C THR A 494 19.23 -18.30 23.29
N LYS A 495 18.19 -17.57 22.85
CA LYS A 495 17.18 -16.89 23.68
C LYS A 495 17.76 -15.97 24.78
N LYS A 496 19.05 -15.62 24.73
CA LYS A 496 19.74 -14.73 25.69
C LYS A 496 19.90 -13.31 25.12
N ARG A 497 20.06 -12.33 26.02
CA ARG A 497 20.30 -10.91 25.63
C ARG A 497 21.69 -10.73 25.00
N CYS A 498 21.75 -9.96 23.92
CA CYS A 498 22.99 -9.73 23.18
C CYS A 498 23.86 -8.68 23.90
N LYS A 499 25.10 -9.04 24.27
CA LYS A 499 26.06 -8.18 24.99
C LYS A 499 26.98 -7.39 24.03
N CYS A 500 26.45 -6.80 22.97
CA CYS A 500 27.26 -5.95 22.08
C CYS A 500 27.21 -4.47 22.52
N LYS A 501 28.38 -3.85 22.65
CA LYS A 501 28.62 -2.47 23.14
C LYS A 501 27.80 -1.38 22.43
N HIS A 502 27.30 -1.65 21.22
CA HIS A 502 26.48 -0.72 20.44
C HIS A 502 24.99 -0.69 20.82
N CYS A 503 24.49 -1.68 21.58
CA CYS A 503 23.13 -1.66 22.11
C CYS A 503 23.04 -0.98 23.49
N GLU A 504 24.14 -0.93 24.27
CA GLU A 504 24.18 -0.28 25.59
C GLU A 504 24.09 1.26 25.52
N SER A 505 24.48 1.88 24.41
CA SER A 505 24.50 3.35 24.30
C SER A 505 23.14 4.00 23.98
N SER A 506 22.03 3.26 24.07
CA SER A 506 20.68 3.78 23.74
C SER A 506 19.69 3.77 24.91
N GLN A 507 20.15 3.52 26.15
CA GLN A 507 19.34 3.70 27.35
C GLN A 507 20.08 4.57 28.38
N GLY A 508 19.84 5.87 28.31
CA GLY A 508 20.23 6.85 29.33
C GLY A 508 19.20 7.98 29.41
N GLY A 509 18.50 8.06 30.55
CA GLY A 509 17.58 9.13 30.96
C GLY A 509 16.10 8.75 30.76
N GLY A 510 15.30 8.46 31.78
CA GLY A 510 15.37 8.80 33.20
C GLY A 510 13.97 9.28 33.61
N GLY A 511 13.24 8.47 34.38
CA GLY A 511 11.87 8.74 34.81
C GLY A 511 11.48 7.81 35.94
N SER A 512 11.98 8.16 37.12
CA SER A 512 11.79 7.55 38.44
C SER A 512 10.39 7.78 39.04
N GLY A 513 9.92 6.78 39.79
CA GLY A 513 8.75 6.77 40.68
C GLY A 513 8.11 5.37 40.66
N ALA A 514 8.52 4.39 41.48
CA ALA A 514 8.23 4.25 42.92
C ALA A 514 6.78 4.64 43.22
N SER A 515 5.87 3.76 43.63
CA SER A 515 5.91 2.71 44.66
C SER A 515 4.65 1.84 44.51
N GLY A 516 4.72 0.52 44.64
CA GLY A 516 4.35 -0.14 45.88
C GLY A 516 3.75 -1.51 45.56
N ALA A 517 4.16 -2.51 46.33
CA ALA A 517 3.93 -3.93 46.12
C ALA A 517 2.61 -4.44 46.74
N GLN A 518 2.02 -5.44 46.05
CA GLN A 518 1.28 -6.63 46.55
C GLN A 518 0.01 -6.47 47.44
N PRO A 519 -0.83 -7.52 47.65
CA PRO A 519 -0.99 -8.82 46.96
C PRO A 519 -2.46 -9.17 46.59
N PHE A 520 -2.64 -10.37 46.01
CA PHE A 520 -3.90 -11.09 45.81
C PHE A 520 -4.70 -11.34 47.11
N ALA A 521 -6.04 -11.18 47.09
CA ALA A 521 -7.02 -12.10 47.70
C ALA A 521 -8.50 -11.68 47.48
N LYS A 522 -9.30 -12.68 47.07
CA LYS A 522 -10.72 -13.04 47.33
C LYS A 522 -11.81 -12.01 47.72
N GLY A 523 -13.02 -12.30 47.21
CA GLY A 523 -14.35 -11.88 47.70
C GLY A 523 -14.84 -10.60 47.01
N GLY A 524 -16.02 -10.50 46.40
CA GLY A 524 -17.34 -11.07 46.68
C GLY A 524 -18.35 -9.91 46.53
N ALA A 525 -19.60 -10.23 46.17
CA ALA A 525 -20.78 -9.35 46.10
C ALA A 525 -21.08 -8.59 44.78
N ASN A 526 -22.13 -9.09 44.12
CA ASN A 526 -23.25 -8.40 43.43
C ASN A 526 -23.63 -7.03 44.07
N PRO A 527 -24.36 -6.10 43.38
CA PRO A 527 -25.61 -6.42 42.66
C PRO A 527 -25.98 -5.57 41.41
N SER A 528 -27.09 -5.99 40.79
CA SER A 528 -28.15 -5.14 40.17
C SER A 528 -28.33 -5.22 38.66
N ALA A 529 -29.19 -6.15 38.26
CA ALA A 529 -30.37 -5.99 37.39
C ALA A 529 -30.41 -4.86 36.34
N GLY A 530 -30.49 -5.26 35.07
CA GLY A 530 -30.95 -4.41 33.96
C GLY A 530 -31.42 -5.28 32.78
N LYS A 531 -32.73 -5.23 32.51
CA LYS A 531 -33.51 -6.03 31.54
C LYS A 531 -33.16 -5.81 30.07
N GLY A 532 -33.47 -6.83 29.25
CA GLY A 532 -33.84 -6.70 27.82
C GLY A 532 -32.78 -7.25 26.86
N GLY A 533 -33.07 -8.02 25.82
CA GLY A 533 -34.32 -8.55 25.25
C GLY A 533 -33.91 -9.37 24.04
N LEU A 534 -34.54 -10.54 23.86
CA LEU A 534 -34.33 -11.45 22.73
C LEU A 534 -35.02 -10.90 21.49
N GLN A 535 -34.28 -10.72 20.38
CA GLN A 535 -34.87 -10.63 19.05
C GLN A 535 -33.88 -11.18 18.01
N ALA A 536 -34.05 -12.46 17.67
CA ALA A 536 -33.45 -13.08 16.51
C ALA A 536 -34.42 -12.92 15.32
N GLY A 537 -33.92 -12.32 14.24
CA GLY A 537 -34.67 -12.04 13.02
C GLY A 537 -34.82 -13.26 12.11
N LYS A 538 -36.02 -13.34 11.52
CA LYS A 538 -36.59 -14.37 10.65
C LYS A 538 -35.79 -14.57 9.35
N GLY A 539 -35.50 -15.83 9.02
CA GLY A 539 -35.17 -16.30 7.67
C GLY A 539 -36.34 -17.10 7.13
N ALA A 540 -36.86 -16.70 5.96
CA ALA A 540 -38.06 -17.24 5.34
C ALA A 540 -37.75 -18.24 4.22
N ALA A 541 -38.79 -19.02 3.90
CA ALA A 541 -39.07 -19.78 2.69
C ALA A 541 -38.38 -21.16 2.54
N GLY A 542 -39.16 -22.18 2.89
CA GLY A 542 -38.93 -23.56 2.50
C GLY A 542 -39.45 -23.86 1.09
N LEU A 543 -38.79 -24.79 0.42
CA LEU A 543 -39.31 -25.57 -0.69
C LEU A 543 -39.07 -27.04 -0.35
N GLY A 544 -40.17 -27.78 -0.24
CA GLY A 544 -40.23 -29.12 0.33
C GLY A 544 -39.56 -30.19 -0.52
N LEU A 545 -38.81 -31.05 0.15
CA LEU A 545 -38.44 -32.38 -0.33
C LEU A 545 -39.56 -33.34 0.07
N LYS A 546 -40.24 -33.90 -0.95
CA LYS A 546 -41.12 -35.06 -0.81
C LYS A 546 -40.28 -36.33 -0.90
N ASP A 547 -40.55 -37.28 -0.01
CA ASP A 547 -40.10 -38.66 -0.07
C ASP A 547 -40.60 -39.37 -1.35
N PRO A 548 -39.76 -40.16 -2.04
CA PRO A 548 -40.25 -41.20 -2.94
C PRO A 548 -40.24 -42.56 -2.22
N THR A 549 -41.38 -42.91 -1.63
CA THR A 549 -41.75 -44.31 -1.40
C THR A 549 -42.43 -44.89 -2.64
N LYS A 550 -42.18 -46.19 -2.88
CA LYS A 550 -42.90 -47.13 -3.76
C LYS A 550 -42.86 -46.85 -5.28
N ASN A 551 -42.13 -47.70 -6.01
CA ASN A 551 -42.32 -47.90 -7.44
C ASN A 551 -43.17 -49.17 -7.68
N PRO A 552 -44.43 -49.05 -8.12
CA PRO A 552 -45.27 -50.18 -8.49
C PRO A 552 -45.18 -50.40 -10.00
N ASN A 553 -44.26 -51.24 -10.46
CA ASN A 553 -44.34 -51.79 -11.82
C ASN A 553 -43.61 -53.14 -11.92
N LYS A 554 -44.35 -54.18 -11.51
CA LYS A 554 -44.09 -55.57 -11.86
C LYS A 554 -44.33 -55.78 -13.36
N GLY A 555 -43.34 -56.38 -14.02
CA GLY A 555 -43.48 -57.26 -15.18
C GLY A 555 -44.40 -56.82 -16.34
N ARG A 556 -43.85 -56.10 -17.32
CA ARG A 556 -44.35 -56.16 -18.70
C ARG A 556 -43.36 -56.91 -19.58
N LYS A 557 -43.79 -58.07 -20.08
CA LYS A 557 -43.10 -58.82 -21.15
C LYS A 557 -43.18 -57.99 -22.44
N THR A 558 -42.09 -57.38 -22.87
CA THR A 558 -42.00 -56.76 -24.19
C THR A 558 -41.70 -57.84 -25.23
N ARG A 559 -42.71 -58.15 -26.06
CA ARG A 559 -42.61 -59.04 -27.22
C ARG A 559 -41.86 -58.28 -28.32
N VAL A 560 -40.65 -58.73 -28.67
CA VAL A 560 -39.91 -58.18 -29.82
C VAL A 560 -40.59 -58.67 -31.10
N ARG A 561 -41.23 -57.76 -31.85
CA ARG A 561 -41.69 -58.04 -33.22
C ARG A 561 -40.47 -58.07 -34.15
N GLY A 562 -39.99 -59.26 -34.49
CA GLY A 562 -39.10 -59.44 -35.62
C GLY A 562 -39.90 -59.35 -36.93
N ARG A 563 -39.44 -58.52 -37.86
CA ARG A 563 -39.82 -58.64 -39.29
C ARG A 563 -39.26 -59.96 -39.79
N ALA A 564 -40.13 -60.91 -40.07
CA ALA A 564 -39.76 -62.10 -40.84
C ALA A 564 -39.56 -61.69 -42.31
N SER A 565 -38.42 -62.12 -42.84
CA SER A 565 -38.10 -62.15 -44.28
C SER A 565 -39.13 -63.00 -45.03
N LYS A 566 -39.31 -62.71 -46.33
CA LYS A 566 -40.31 -63.34 -47.22
C LYS A 566 -40.07 -64.83 -47.49
N ASP A 567 -38.94 -65.39 -47.07
CA ASP A 567 -38.63 -66.80 -47.27
C ASP A 567 -38.55 -67.53 -45.93
N GLY A 568 -39.62 -68.28 -45.64
CA GLY A 568 -39.77 -69.05 -44.43
C GLY A 568 -38.70 -70.13 -44.28
N LYS A 569 -37.86 -69.96 -43.24
CA LYS A 569 -37.17 -71.01 -42.44
C LYS A 569 -36.30 -70.32 -41.37
N SER A 570 -36.84 -70.03 -40.19
CA SER A 570 -36.02 -69.65 -39.03
C SER A 570 -35.58 -70.92 -38.28
N MET A 571 -34.27 -71.25 -38.35
CA MET A 571 -33.69 -72.32 -37.53
C MET A 571 -33.69 -71.91 -36.05
N VAL A 572 -34.34 -72.72 -35.22
CA VAL A 572 -34.23 -72.64 -33.75
C VAL A 572 -33.10 -73.59 -33.34
N MET A 573 -31.92 -73.06 -33.01
CA MET A 573 -30.89 -73.86 -32.35
C MET A 573 -31.23 -74.03 -30.87
N ALA A 574 -31.64 -75.23 -30.48
CA ALA A 574 -31.74 -75.63 -29.09
C ALA A 574 -30.35 -76.03 -28.57
N ILE A 575 -29.72 -75.15 -27.80
CA ILE A 575 -28.47 -75.47 -27.10
C ILE A 575 -28.83 -76.36 -25.90
N LYS A 576 -28.56 -77.67 -26.01
CA LYS A 576 -28.57 -78.60 -24.87
C LYS A 576 -27.40 -78.25 -23.95
N ALA A 577 -27.70 -77.76 -22.77
CA ALA A 577 -26.71 -77.55 -21.71
C ALA A 577 -26.21 -78.91 -21.20
N TYR A 578 -24.93 -79.20 -21.41
CA TYR A 578 -24.24 -80.31 -20.76
C TYR A 578 -24.01 -79.95 -19.28
N LYS A 579 -24.57 -80.77 -18.38
CA LYS A 579 -24.22 -80.74 -16.95
C LYS A 579 -22.85 -81.41 -16.77
N HIS A 580 -21.79 -80.60 -16.76
CA HIS A 580 -20.54 -81.03 -16.12
C HIS A 580 -20.70 -80.90 -14.60
N LYS A 581 -20.57 -82.02 -13.90
CA LYS A 581 -20.56 -82.11 -12.45
C LYS A 581 -19.08 -82.15 -12.05
N GLU A 582 -18.49 -80.97 -11.83
CA GLU A 582 -17.14 -80.86 -11.25
C GLU A 582 -17.26 -80.37 -9.81
N GLU A 583 -16.89 -81.26 -8.90
CA GLU A 583 -16.73 -81.01 -7.48
C GLU A 583 -15.45 -80.20 -7.27
N SER A 584 -15.56 -78.87 -7.37
CA SER A 584 -14.57 -77.95 -6.81
C SER A 584 -15.29 -76.78 -6.13
N SER A 585 -16.18 -77.10 -5.18
CA SER A 585 -16.66 -76.09 -4.25
C SER A 585 -15.54 -75.81 -3.23
N VAL A 586 -14.55 -75.01 -3.63
CA VAL A 586 -13.74 -74.33 -2.63
C VAL A 586 -14.69 -73.42 -1.88
N GLU A 587 -14.88 -73.70 -0.60
CA GLU A 587 -15.79 -72.99 0.28
C GLU A 587 -15.46 -71.49 0.20
N TYR A 588 -16.35 -70.71 -0.43
CA TYR A 588 -16.08 -69.32 -0.81
C TYR A 588 -15.64 -68.46 0.38
N GLN A 589 -16.11 -68.79 1.58
CA GLN A 589 -15.69 -68.15 2.83
C GLN A 589 -14.21 -68.35 3.16
N LYS A 590 -13.61 -69.50 2.82
CA LYS A 590 -12.18 -69.75 3.00
C LYS A 590 -11.33 -68.96 2.01
N VAL A 591 -11.72 -68.91 0.74
CA VAL A 591 -11.00 -68.10 -0.27
C VAL A 591 -11.10 -66.62 0.10
N TRP A 592 -12.29 -66.16 0.47
CA TRP A 592 -12.53 -64.77 0.82
C TRP A 592 -11.77 -64.33 2.07
N SER A 593 -11.67 -65.18 3.10
CA SER A 593 -10.92 -64.83 4.31
C SER A 593 -9.40 -64.74 4.06
N ILE A 594 -8.85 -65.61 3.21
CA ILE A 594 -7.44 -65.57 2.79
C ILE A 594 -7.17 -64.32 1.96
N GLU A 595 -8.01 -64.01 0.96
CA GLU A 595 -7.84 -62.81 0.13
C GLU A 595 -8.04 -61.51 0.93
N LYS A 596 -8.97 -61.49 1.88
CA LYS A 596 -9.18 -60.33 2.75
C LYS A 596 -7.96 -60.08 3.63
N ALA A 597 -7.36 -61.12 4.22
CA ALA A 597 -6.16 -60.99 5.02
C ALA A 597 -4.97 -60.50 4.18
N ALA A 598 -4.81 -61.03 2.96
CA ALA A 598 -3.77 -60.58 2.02
C ALA A 598 -3.96 -59.12 1.58
N ALA A 599 -5.20 -58.70 1.32
CA ALA A 599 -5.52 -57.32 0.96
C ALA A 599 -5.27 -56.34 2.13
N GLU A 600 -5.64 -56.72 3.35
CA GLU A 600 -5.36 -55.91 4.54
C GLU A 600 -3.86 -55.80 4.84
N ASP A 601 -3.08 -56.87 4.62
CA ASP A 601 -1.61 -56.84 4.77
C ASP A 601 -0.94 -55.97 3.69
N ALA A 602 -1.39 -56.05 2.44
CA ALA A 602 -0.93 -55.19 1.35
C ALA A 602 -1.21 -53.69 1.62
N LEU A 603 -2.37 -53.37 2.19
CA LEU A 603 -2.72 -51.99 2.60
C LEU A 603 -1.85 -51.46 3.76
N ARG A 604 -1.32 -52.35 4.61
CA ARG A 604 -0.41 -51.96 5.71
C ARG A 604 1.03 -51.77 5.24
N LYS A 605 1.52 -52.61 4.33
CA LYS A 605 2.91 -52.57 3.83
C LYS A 605 3.16 -51.42 2.85
N THR A 606 2.16 -51.00 2.09
CA THR A 606 2.32 -49.92 1.10
C THR A 606 1.98 -48.56 1.73
N PRO A 607 2.88 -47.55 1.70
CA PRO A 607 2.60 -46.22 2.26
C PRO A 607 1.59 -45.46 1.38
N LEU A 608 0.31 -45.83 1.50
CA LEU A 608 -0.80 -45.14 0.86
C LEU A 608 -1.05 -43.79 1.56
N PRO A 609 -1.14 -42.68 0.80
CA PRO A 609 -1.51 -41.38 1.35
C PRO A 609 -2.82 -41.47 2.14
N LEU A 610 -2.85 -40.86 3.34
CA LEU A 610 -3.96 -40.99 4.30
C LEU A 610 -5.36 -40.71 3.71
N HIS A 611 -5.45 -39.81 2.73
CA HIS A 611 -6.73 -39.45 2.10
C HIS A 611 -7.27 -40.53 1.14
N LEU A 612 -6.42 -41.39 0.57
CA LEU A 612 -6.82 -42.47 -0.35
C LEU A 612 -7.24 -43.74 0.38
N ARG A 613 -6.76 -43.96 1.61
CA ARG A 613 -7.11 -45.15 2.41
C ARG A 613 -8.61 -45.29 2.66
N ARG A 614 -9.31 -44.16 2.83
CA ARG A 614 -10.76 -44.15 3.07
C ARG A 614 -11.56 -44.51 1.80
N LEU A 615 -11.18 -43.94 0.66
CA LEU A 615 -11.79 -44.25 -0.64
C LEU A 615 -11.64 -45.72 -1.04
N ILE A 616 -10.45 -46.29 -0.84
CA ILE A 616 -10.19 -47.70 -1.16
C ILE A 616 -11.01 -48.61 -0.24
N LYS A 617 -11.09 -48.27 1.05
CA LYS A 617 -11.92 -49.03 2.00
C LYS A 617 -13.40 -48.98 1.62
N ASP A 618 -13.94 -47.79 1.33
CA ASP A 618 -15.34 -47.62 0.95
C ASP A 618 -15.69 -48.38 -0.34
N TYR A 619 -14.75 -48.45 -1.30
CA TYR A 619 -14.90 -49.26 -2.51
C TYR A 619 -15.01 -50.76 -2.19
N PHE A 620 -14.07 -51.31 -1.40
CA PHE A 620 -14.11 -52.73 -1.02
C PHE A 620 -15.33 -53.08 -0.15
N ASP A 621 -15.76 -52.17 0.72
CA ASP A 621 -16.99 -52.34 1.51
C ASP A 621 -18.25 -52.31 0.62
N SER A 622 -18.24 -51.55 -0.48
CA SER A 622 -19.38 -51.48 -1.41
C SER A 622 -19.59 -52.74 -2.25
N ILE A 623 -18.52 -53.49 -2.52
CA ILE A 623 -18.57 -54.74 -3.29
C ILE A 623 -18.68 -55.99 -2.41
N LYS A 624 -18.68 -55.84 -1.08
CA LYS A 624 -18.97 -56.97 -0.18
C LYS A 624 -20.35 -57.54 -0.50
N PRO A 625 -20.46 -58.85 -0.76
CA PRO A 625 -21.77 -59.47 -0.93
C PRO A 625 -22.56 -59.23 0.34
N LYS A 626 -23.76 -58.65 0.20
CA LYS A 626 -24.67 -58.47 1.32
C LYS A 626 -25.07 -59.86 1.78
N GLU A 627 -24.59 -60.28 2.94
CA GLU A 627 -25.10 -61.49 3.58
C GLU A 627 -26.61 -61.34 3.69
N ASN A 628 -27.34 -62.25 3.03
CA ASN A 628 -28.78 -62.36 3.19
C ASN A 628 -29.02 -62.71 4.67
N ARG A 629 -29.40 -61.71 5.46
CA ARG A 629 -30.07 -61.93 6.75
C ARG A 629 -31.44 -62.51 6.52
#